data_AF-A0AA88VW63-F1
#
_entry.id   AF-A0AA88VW63-F1
#
_cell.length_a   1.000
_cell.length_b   1.000
_cell.length_c   1.000
_cell.angle_alpha   90.00
_cell.angle_beta   90.00
_cell.angle_gamma   90.00
#
_symmetry.space_group_name_H-M   'P 1'
#
loop_
_entity.id
_entity.type
_entity.pdbx_description
1 polymer ?
#
loop_
_entity_poly.entity_id
_entity_poly.type
_entity_poly.pdbx_seq_one_letter_code
_entity_poly.pdbx_strand_id
1 'polypeptide(L)'
;MCCFFFRQCITLVDYYAPLFFLEVSSVQPGNFCQKVNLCEKMVVVVQHLGEDSCSLCQYAVAEALLKLKDPDTQLEIIELLLKACDAVESYVKKCKIMVFEYAPLILANAEQLLETTDICTVLHACDPSTASSEHAVGEIRELFSQS
;
A
#
# COMPACT_ATOMS: atom_id res chain seq x y z
N MET A 1 34.26 13.70 17.57
CA MET A 1 34.40 13.03 16.26
C MET A 1 33.18 13.21 15.34
N CYS A 2 31.94 13.09 15.85
CA CYS A 2 30.72 13.14 15.01
C CYS A 2 30.53 14.46 14.20
N CYS A 3 30.88 15.61 14.79
CA CYS A 3 30.71 16.92 14.14
C CYS A 3 31.64 17.11 12.92
N PHE A 4 32.83 16.50 12.92
CA PHE A 4 33.74 16.55 11.77
C PHE A 4 33.15 15.77 10.58
N PHE A 5 32.60 14.58 10.81
CA PHE A 5 31.97 13.77 9.77
C PHE A 5 30.73 14.44 9.18
N PHE A 6 29.89 15.06 10.03
CA PHE A 6 28.74 15.84 9.58
C PHE A 6 29.14 17.00 8.66
N ARG A 7 30.21 17.73 9.00
CA ARG A 7 30.72 18.82 8.15
C ARG A 7 31.28 18.33 6.82
N GLN A 8 31.95 17.18 6.81
CA GLN A 8 32.46 16.57 5.57
C GLN A 8 31.29 16.11 4.68
N CYS A 9 30.24 15.52 5.25
CA CYS A 9 29.02 15.16 4.54
C CYS A 9 28.35 16.38 3.90
N ILE A 10 28.15 17.47 4.66
CA ILE A 10 27.58 18.71 4.13
C ILE A 10 28.44 19.29 3.02
N THR A 11 29.76 19.31 3.18
CA THR A 11 30.68 19.83 2.14
C THR A 11 30.55 19.05 0.84
N LEU A 12 30.42 17.71 0.93
CA LEU A 12 30.21 16.85 -0.23
C LEU A 12 28.84 17.10 -0.86
N VAL A 13 27.77 17.19 -0.06
CA VAL A 13 26.41 17.45 -0.55
C VAL A 13 26.34 18.82 -1.22
N ASP A 14 26.88 19.88 -0.61
CA ASP A 14 26.86 21.24 -1.17
C ASP A 14 27.63 21.33 -2.50
N TYR A 15 28.66 20.51 -2.69
CA TYR A 15 29.42 20.46 -3.94
C TYR A 15 28.73 19.61 -5.01
N TYR A 16 28.29 18.41 -4.66
CA TYR A 16 27.77 17.45 -5.64
C TYR A 16 26.27 17.64 -5.94
N ALA A 17 25.46 18.12 -5.00
CA ALA A 17 24.03 18.29 -5.22
C ALA A 17 23.72 19.27 -6.35
N PRO A 18 24.34 20.47 -6.46
CA PRO A 18 24.09 21.37 -7.59
C PRO A 18 24.47 20.75 -8.93
N LEU A 19 25.59 20.02 -9.00
CA LEU A 19 26.04 19.34 -10.22
C LEU A 19 25.06 18.22 -10.62
N PHE A 20 24.63 17.43 -9.64
CA PHE A 20 23.60 16.42 -9.82
C PHE A 20 22.28 17.01 -10.29
N PHE A 21 21.84 18.13 -9.70
CA PHE A 21 20.62 18.82 -10.12
C PHE A 21 20.72 19.40 -11.53
N LEU A 22 21.89 19.87 -11.96
CA LEU A 22 22.12 20.29 -13.35
C LEU A 22 21.98 19.11 -14.32
N GLU A 23 22.59 17.97 -13.98
CA GLU A 23 22.50 16.74 -14.78
C GLU A 23 21.06 16.22 -14.84
N VAL A 24 20.36 16.16 -13.71
CA VAL A 24 18.95 15.75 -13.61
C VAL A 24 18.02 16.72 -14.35
N SER A 25 18.30 18.03 -14.33
CA SER A 25 17.51 19.03 -15.05
C SER A 25 17.65 18.92 -16.57
N SER A 26 18.75 18.34 -17.05
CA SER A 26 18.93 18.03 -18.48
C SER A 26 18.07 16.84 -18.93
N VAL A 27 17.54 16.07 -17.98
CA VAL A 27 16.63 14.96 -18.26
C VAL A 27 15.21 15.50 -18.35
N GLN A 28 14.58 15.34 -19.52
CA GLN A 28 13.16 15.68 -19.66
C GLN A 28 12.33 14.77 -18.75
N PRO A 29 11.48 15.35 -17.86
CA PRO A 29 10.71 14.56 -16.90
C PRO A 29 9.86 13.47 -17.57
N GLY A 30 9.27 13.76 -18.73
CA GLY A 30 8.50 12.78 -19.52
C GLY A 30 9.35 11.60 -20.02
N ASN A 31 10.51 11.88 -20.60
CA ASN A 31 11.41 10.82 -21.11
C ASN A 31 12.03 10.01 -19.97
N PHE A 32 12.37 10.67 -18.85
CA PHE A 32 12.84 9.99 -17.65
C PHE A 32 11.79 9.04 -17.11
N CYS A 33 10.58 9.58 -16.90
CA CYS A 33 9.41 8.88 -16.40
C CYS A 33 9.06 7.66 -17.27
N GLN A 34 9.17 7.78 -18.59
CA GLN A 34 9.00 6.65 -19.51
C GLN A 34 10.16 5.65 -19.42
N LYS A 35 11.41 6.12 -19.39
CA LYS A 35 12.61 5.28 -19.35
C LYS A 35 12.72 4.44 -18.07
N VAL A 36 12.22 4.95 -16.94
CA VAL A 36 12.19 4.23 -15.66
C VAL A 36 10.84 3.56 -15.37
N ASN A 37 9.96 3.45 -16.38
CA ASN A 37 8.61 2.88 -16.29
C ASN A 37 7.75 3.45 -15.15
N LEU A 38 8.05 4.68 -14.71
CA LEU A 38 7.23 5.40 -13.74
C LEU A 38 5.96 5.92 -14.40
N CYS A 39 6.01 6.27 -15.68
CA CYS A 39 4.85 6.76 -16.42
C CYS A 39 3.82 5.66 -16.63
N GLU A 40 4.23 4.42 -16.81
CA GLU A 40 3.30 3.29 -16.91
C GLU A 40 2.60 3.03 -15.57
N LYS A 41 3.34 3.06 -14.46
CA LYS A 41 2.75 3.05 -13.10
C LYS A 41 1.84 4.24 -12.83
N MET A 42 2.24 5.45 -13.25
CA MET A 42 1.45 6.66 -13.05
C MET A 42 0.20 6.68 -13.95
N VAL A 43 0.27 6.11 -15.15
CA VAL A 43 -0.87 5.94 -16.06
C VAL A 43 -1.85 4.91 -15.50
N VAL A 44 -1.39 3.80 -14.92
CA VAL A 44 -2.28 2.86 -14.19
C VAL A 44 -2.99 3.56 -13.03
N VAL A 45 -2.25 4.36 -12.25
CA VAL A 45 -2.81 5.11 -11.12
C VAL A 45 -3.77 6.22 -11.59
N VAL A 46 -3.44 6.97 -12.63
CA VAL A 46 -4.24 8.11 -13.14
C VAL A 46 -5.43 7.66 -13.99
N GLN A 47 -5.34 6.53 -14.70
CA GLN A 47 -6.45 5.94 -15.45
C GLN A 47 -7.51 5.31 -14.53
N HIS A 48 -7.12 4.76 -13.38
CA HIS A 48 -8.05 4.27 -12.34
C HIS A 48 -8.54 5.34 -11.36
N LEU A 49 -7.90 6.52 -11.32
CA LEU A 49 -8.35 7.68 -10.54
C LEU A 49 -9.33 8.58 -11.33
N GLY A 50 -9.80 8.14 -12.50
CA GLY A 50 -10.79 8.84 -13.31
C GLY A 50 -12.18 8.86 -12.65
N GLU A 51 -12.36 9.74 -11.67
CA GLU A 51 -13.65 10.22 -11.09
C GLU A 51 -14.69 9.19 -10.58
N ASP A 52 -14.51 7.87 -10.73
CA ASP A 52 -15.48 6.88 -10.26
C ASP A 52 -15.05 6.27 -8.90
N SER A 53 -15.89 6.46 -7.89
CA SER A 53 -15.71 5.85 -6.56
C SER A 53 -15.61 4.34 -6.62
N CYS A 54 -16.20 3.72 -7.65
CA CYS A 54 -16.24 2.28 -7.84
C CYS A 54 -14.85 1.72 -8.14
N SER A 55 -14.15 2.22 -9.17
CA SER A 55 -12.80 1.74 -9.51
C SER A 55 -11.81 1.96 -8.37
N LEU A 56 -11.86 3.13 -7.70
CA LEU A 56 -11.00 3.40 -6.55
C LEU A 56 -11.26 2.41 -5.41
N CYS A 57 -12.53 2.11 -5.12
CA CYS A 57 -12.86 1.12 -4.11
C CYS A 57 -12.35 -0.27 -4.51
N GLN A 58 -12.59 -0.71 -5.75
CA GLN A 58 -12.17 -2.02 -6.23
C GLN A 58 -10.65 -2.18 -6.12
N TYR A 59 -9.89 -1.16 -6.53
CA TYR A 59 -8.44 -1.14 -6.36
C TYR A 59 -8.03 -1.21 -4.88
N ALA A 60 -8.62 -0.39 -4.03
CA ALA A 60 -8.30 -0.38 -2.60
C ALA A 60 -8.60 -1.72 -1.93
N VAL A 61 -9.69 -2.37 -2.30
CA VAL A 61 -10.08 -3.69 -1.78
C VAL A 61 -9.14 -4.78 -2.27
N ALA A 62 -8.75 -4.75 -3.55
CA ALA A 62 -7.77 -5.69 -4.10
C ALA A 62 -6.41 -5.55 -3.39
N GLU A 63 -5.91 -4.34 -3.24
CA GLU A 63 -4.66 -4.06 -2.50
C GLU A 63 -4.77 -4.48 -1.04
N ALA A 64 -5.90 -4.18 -0.37
CA ALA A 64 -6.13 -4.58 1.02
C ALA A 64 -6.14 -6.11 1.17
N LEU A 65 -6.77 -6.85 0.25
CA LEU A 65 -6.79 -8.31 0.27
C LEU A 65 -5.38 -8.89 0.03
N LEU A 66 -4.63 -8.34 -0.92
CA LEU A 66 -3.25 -8.76 -1.18
C LEU A 66 -2.36 -8.57 0.06
N LYS A 67 -2.49 -7.42 0.73
CA LYS A 67 -1.77 -7.13 1.96
C LYS A 67 -2.23 -7.97 3.15
N LEU A 68 -3.53 -8.22 3.29
CA LEU A 68 -4.02 -9.07 4.37
C LEU A 68 -3.52 -10.51 4.27
N LYS A 69 -3.33 -11.03 3.05
CA LYS A 69 -2.76 -12.37 2.81
C LYS A 69 -1.25 -12.47 3.04
N ASP A 70 -0.57 -11.33 3.14
CA ASP A 70 0.87 -11.30 3.39
C ASP A 70 1.15 -11.57 4.88
N PRO A 71 1.88 -12.65 5.22
CA PRO A 71 2.10 -13.03 6.61
C PRO A 71 2.88 -11.98 7.40
N ASP A 72 3.75 -11.21 6.74
CA ASP A 72 4.50 -10.13 7.40
C ASP A 72 3.54 -9.00 7.82
N THR A 73 2.62 -8.61 6.95
CA THR A 73 1.55 -7.65 7.27
C THR A 73 0.68 -8.12 8.43
N GLN A 74 0.32 -9.42 8.48
CA GLN A 74 -0.44 -9.97 9.61
C GLN A 74 0.34 -9.87 10.93
N LEU A 75 1.63 -10.15 10.91
CA LEU A 75 2.51 -10.02 12.08
C LEU A 75 2.63 -8.56 12.52
N GLU A 76 2.81 -7.63 11.59
CA GLU A 76 2.85 -6.19 11.89
C GLU A 76 1.57 -5.70 12.57
N ILE A 77 0.40 -6.15 12.12
CA ILE A 77 -0.89 -5.84 12.75
C ILE A 77 -0.91 -6.38 14.19
N ILE A 78 -0.50 -7.63 14.41
CA ILE A 78 -0.47 -8.25 15.74
C ILE A 78 0.50 -7.50 16.66
N GLU A 79 1.70 -7.16 16.19
CA GLU A 79 2.68 -6.40 16.96
C GLU A 79 2.15 -5.01 17.34
N LEU A 80 1.48 -4.34 16.42
CA LEU A 80 0.84 -3.05 16.69
C LEU A 80 -0.22 -3.17 17.78
N LEU A 81 -1.06 -4.20 17.72
CA LEU A 81 -2.09 -4.49 18.73
C LEU A 81 -1.47 -4.82 20.10
N LEU A 82 -0.41 -5.63 20.12
CA LEU A 82 0.32 -5.96 21.36
C LEU A 82 0.98 -4.72 21.99
N LYS A 83 1.50 -3.81 21.17
CA LYS A 83 2.05 -2.53 21.62
C LYS A 83 0.95 -1.61 22.14
N ALA A 84 -0.21 -1.57 21.49
CA ALA A 84 -1.37 -0.83 21.99
C ALA A 84 -1.84 -1.37 23.35
N CYS A 85 -1.74 -2.70 23.57
CA CYS A 85 -2.06 -3.29 24.87
C CYS A 85 -1.17 -2.80 26.02
N ASP A 86 0.02 -2.27 25.76
CA ASP A 86 0.89 -1.74 26.82
C ASP A 86 0.34 -0.43 27.42
N ALA A 87 -0.60 0.23 26.73
CA ALA A 87 -1.25 1.46 27.21
C ALA A 87 -2.46 1.20 28.13
N VAL A 88 -2.98 -0.04 28.22
CA VAL A 88 -4.16 -0.37 29.03
C VAL A 88 -3.79 -0.91 30.41
N GLU A 89 -3.13 -0.08 31.21
CA GLU A 89 -2.73 -0.24 32.62
C GLU A 89 -3.01 -1.63 33.25
N SER A 90 -4.12 -1.78 33.97
CA SER A 90 -4.46 -2.99 34.74
C SER A 90 -4.91 -4.17 33.87
N TYR A 91 -5.07 -3.96 32.56
CA TYR A 91 -5.58 -4.94 31.61
C TYR A 91 -4.55 -5.43 30.60
N VAL A 92 -3.29 -4.97 30.65
CA VAL A 92 -2.22 -5.33 29.70
C VAL A 92 -2.19 -6.84 29.41
N LYS A 93 -2.15 -7.67 30.47
CA LYS A 93 -2.10 -9.13 30.30
C LYS A 93 -3.34 -9.70 29.62
N LYS A 94 -4.53 -9.24 30.02
CA LYS A 94 -5.81 -9.69 29.45
C LYS A 94 -5.95 -9.24 27.99
N CYS A 95 -5.50 -8.02 27.68
CA CYS A 95 -5.46 -7.47 26.33
C CYS A 95 -4.56 -8.31 25.42
N LYS A 96 -3.33 -8.61 25.84
CA LYS A 96 -2.41 -9.44 25.05
C LYS A 96 -2.97 -10.85 24.77
N ILE A 97 -3.63 -11.46 25.77
CA ILE A 97 -4.32 -12.75 25.58
C ILE A 97 -5.40 -12.63 24.50
N MET A 98 -6.24 -11.59 24.57
CA MET A 98 -7.27 -11.35 23.55
C MET A 98 -6.67 -11.14 22.16
N VAL A 99 -5.55 -10.41 22.04
CA VAL A 99 -4.88 -10.21 20.75
C VAL A 99 -4.43 -11.55 20.17
N PHE A 100 -3.77 -12.40 20.96
CA PHE A 100 -3.35 -13.73 20.48
C PHE A 100 -4.53 -14.64 20.12
N GLU A 101 -5.65 -14.54 20.85
CA GLU A 101 -6.82 -15.39 20.63
C GLU A 101 -7.67 -14.93 19.44
N TYR A 102 -7.90 -13.63 19.30
CA TYR A 102 -8.87 -13.09 18.35
C TYR A 102 -8.26 -12.46 17.11
N ALA A 103 -7.05 -11.89 17.17
CA ALA A 103 -6.48 -11.23 15.99
C ALA A 103 -6.34 -12.19 14.79
N PRO A 104 -5.85 -13.45 14.94
CA PRO A 104 -5.79 -14.38 13.82
C PRO A 104 -7.16 -14.70 13.21
N LEU A 105 -8.18 -14.87 14.07
CA LEU A 105 -9.56 -15.12 13.63
C LEU A 105 -10.15 -13.91 12.89
N ILE A 106 -9.90 -12.70 13.39
CA ILE A 106 -10.37 -11.45 12.78
C ILE A 106 -9.71 -11.24 11.41
N LEU A 107 -8.40 -11.48 11.30
CA LEU A 107 -7.68 -11.35 10.04
C LEU A 107 -8.18 -12.35 9.00
N ALA A 108 -8.32 -13.63 9.37
CA ALA A 108 -8.88 -14.66 8.49
C ALA A 108 -10.32 -14.33 8.05
N ASN A 109 -11.16 -13.84 8.97
CA ASN A 109 -12.51 -13.42 8.64
C ASN A 109 -12.52 -12.19 7.73
N ALA A 110 -11.57 -11.26 7.89
CA ALA A 110 -11.44 -10.08 7.03
C ALA A 110 -11.02 -10.47 5.61
N GLU A 111 -10.04 -11.37 5.46
CA GLU A 111 -9.66 -11.96 4.17
C GLU A 111 -10.88 -12.60 3.49
N GLN A 112 -11.57 -13.49 4.20
CA GLN A 112 -12.76 -14.17 3.67
C GLN A 112 -13.86 -13.17 3.28
N LEU A 113 -14.08 -12.13 4.09
CA LEU A 113 -15.06 -11.09 3.79
C LEU A 113 -14.73 -10.38 2.47
N LEU A 114 -13.48 -9.94 2.30
CA LEU A 114 -13.05 -9.24 1.08
C LEU A 114 -13.03 -10.15 -0.15
N GLU A 115 -12.88 -11.46 0.01
CA GLU A 115 -12.97 -12.42 -1.10
C GLU A 115 -14.41 -12.72 -1.53
N THR A 116 -15.33 -12.80 -0.57
CA THR A 116 -16.67 -13.36 -0.80
C THR A 116 -17.76 -12.29 -0.91
N THR A 117 -17.46 -11.07 -0.52
CA THR A 117 -18.43 -9.96 -0.48
C THR A 117 -17.96 -8.84 -1.38
N ASP A 118 -18.86 -8.35 -2.25
CA ASP A 118 -18.64 -7.09 -2.98
C ASP A 118 -18.79 -5.90 -2.02
N ILE A 119 -17.72 -5.64 -1.27
CA ILE A 119 -17.68 -4.56 -0.29
C ILE A 119 -17.85 -3.19 -0.95
N CYS A 120 -17.52 -3.03 -2.24
CA CYS A 120 -17.68 -1.76 -2.94
C CYS A 120 -19.14 -1.43 -3.23
N THR A 121 -19.97 -2.44 -3.54
CA THR A 121 -21.42 -2.26 -3.60
C THR A 121 -22.01 -2.05 -2.20
N VAL A 122 -21.52 -2.76 -1.16
CA VAL A 122 -21.97 -2.57 0.24
C VAL A 122 -21.66 -1.16 0.74
N LEU A 123 -20.52 -0.60 0.37
CA LEU A 123 -20.11 0.77 0.71
C LEU A 123 -20.75 1.83 -0.21
N HIS A 124 -21.62 1.42 -1.14
CA HIS A 124 -22.24 2.28 -2.15
C HIS A 124 -21.22 3.05 -3.02
N ALA A 125 -20.00 2.53 -3.14
CA ALA A 125 -19.00 3.04 -4.06
C ALA A 125 -19.29 2.61 -5.50
N CYS A 126 -19.91 1.43 -5.67
CA CYS A 126 -20.40 0.90 -6.94
C CYS A 126 -21.92 0.81 -6.96
N ASP A 127 -22.53 1.07 -8.11
CA ASP A 127 -23.95 0.82 -8.33
C ASP A 127 -24.22 -0.67 -8.54
N PRO A 128 -25.26 -1.25 -7.92
CA PRO A 128 -25.61 -2.66 -8.09
C PRO A 128 -26.11 -3.00 -9.51
N SER A 129 -26.40 -1.98 -10.33
CA SER A 129 -26.94 -2.11 -11.68
C SER A 129 -25.89 -2.04 -12.80
N THR A 130 -24.63 -1.74 -12.48
CA THR A 130 -23.52 -1.75 -13.44
C THR A 130 -22.62 -2.96 -13.19
N ALA A 131 -23.19 -4.16 -13.28
CA ALA A 131 -22.43 -5.39 -13.37
C ALA A 131 -21.86 -5.52 -14.79
N SER A 132 -20.84 -4.72 -15.11
CA SER A 132 -20.02 -4.91 -16.30
C SER A 132 -18.58 -4.49 -16.02
N SER A 133 -17.92 -5.25 -15.14
CA SER A 133 -16.46 -5.31 -15.11
C SER A 133 -15.97 -6.72 -14.77
N GLU A 134 -16.51 -7.73 -15.46
CA GLU A 134 -15.81 -9.02 -15.65
C GLU A 134 -14.44 -8.87 -16.35
N HIS A 135 -14.05 -7.65 -16.76
CA HIS A 135 -12.80 -7.38 -17.47
C HIS A 135 -11.59 -6.99 -16.59
N ALA A 136 -11.78 -6.48 -15.37
CA ALA A 136 -10.64 -5.98 -14.57
C ALA A 136 -9.99 -7.05 -13.68
N VAL A 137 -10.76 -8.06 -13.25
CA VAL A 137 -10.25 -9.14 -12.36
C VAL A 137 -9.38 -10.15 -13.15
N GLY A 138 -9.60 -10.27 -14.46
CA GLY A 138 -8.83 -11.16 -15.33
C GLY A 138 -7.41 -10.67 -15.61
N GLU A 139 -7.23 -9.38 -15.92
CA GLU A 139 -5.92 -8.83 -16.30
C GLU A 139 -4.94 -8.72 -15.11
N ILE A 140 -5.43 -8.49 -13.88
CA ILE A 140 -4.58 -8.45 -12.69
C ILE A 140 -3.98 -9.84 -12.40
N ARG A 141 -4.72 -10.93 -12.65
CA ARG A 141 -4.27 -12.30 -12.39
C ARG A 141 -3.12 -12.76 -13.31
N GLU A 142 -3.05 -12.22 -14.53
CA GLU A 142 -2.00 -12.56 -15.52
C GLU A 142 -0.65 -11.86 -15.22
N LEU A 143 -0.66 -10.68 -14.59
CA LEU A 143 0.56 -9.96 -14.21
C LEU A 143 1.34 -10.62 -13.06
N PHE A 144 0.67 -11.36 -12.17
CA PHE A 144 1.29 -11.99 -10.99
C PHE A 144 1.72 -13.45 -11.20
N SER A 145 1.36 -14.11 -12.31
CA SER A 145 1.86 -15.45 -12.61
C SER A 145 3.31 -15.46 -13.16
N GLN A 146 3.85 -14.28 -13.49
CA GLN A 146 5.18 -14.10 -14.07
C GLN A 146 6.17 -13.39 -13.12
N SER A 147 5.81 -13.17 -11.85
CA SER A 147 6.70 -12.65 -10.80
C SER A 147 7.11 -13.73 -9.81
#